data_AF-A0A7G6X536-F1
#
_entry.id   AF-A0A7G6X536-F1
#
_cell.length_a   1.000
_cell.length_b   1.000
_cell.length_c   1.000
_cell.angle_alpha   90.00
_cell.angle_beta   90.00
_cell.angle_gamma   90.00
#
_symmetry.space_group_name_H-M   'P 1'
#
loop_
_entity.id
_entity.type
_entity.pdbx_description
1 polymer ?
#
loop_
_entity_poly.entity_id
_entity_poly.type
_entity_poly.pdbx_seq_one_letter_code
_entity_poly.pdbx_strand_id
1 'polypeptide(L)'
;MIPGRSATTVPLPQPIATGQSYDIEISVAGGTIETRIDGQLVDTTTGLAAGSGKVGFRQSNGDGERATVAAVSVTAPDGTVLLADDFTNGLDKWDSPGAVITGTNLTTTSCGGQPTDVLPIKTNAGTIYLYQSDVWMDAKANEALAKHYWQPLRFDDAGVILPIECGNSYQVTIPTGRPAILPPPPAISTGHAGYRTHWDVSGSLARAQTFTIPKSGKLTGVRFTSFQSGHPNAPVTLELKRVHNGAIGATVQSVEIPANQVSWAARWVGLRLDRPLPVQPGDQFALTVSTKSATGAYGIAYTDADPYGGGQAMISHDAGATWQVESNRSLHLEAEVTP
;
A
#
# COMPACT_ATOMS: atom_id res chain seq x y z
N MET A 1 -5.05 -14.78 0.49
CA MET A 1 -4.64 -14.86 -0.93
C MET A 1 -3.73 -16.07 -1.07
N ILE A 2 -4.11 -17.10 -1.85
CA ILE A 2 -3.19 -18.22 -2.12
C ILE A 2 -2.13 -17.69 -3.09
N PRO A 3 -0.84 -17.65 -2.73
CA PRO A 3 0.19 -17.17 -3.65
C PRO A 3 0.29 -18.13 -4.84
N GLY A 4 0.34 -17.60 -6.06
CA GLY A 4 0.86 -18.35 -7.22
C GLY A 4 -0.14 -18.91 -8.23
N ARG A 5 -1.41 -18.50 -8.25
CA ARG A 5 -2.27 -18.76 -9.41
C ARG A 5 -2.29 -17.55 -10.34
N SER A 6 -1.53 -17.60 -11.42
CA SER A 6 -1.64 -16.65 -12.53
C SER A 6 -2.77 -17.07 -13.45
N ALA A 7 -3.68 -16.15 -13.77
CA ALA A 7 -4.60 -16.32 -14.90
C ALA A 7 -3.93 -15.75 -16.15
N THR A 8 -3.98 -16.50 -17.25
CA THR A 8 -3.55 -16.02 -18.57
C THR A 8 -4.77 -15.71 -19.39
N THR A 9 -4.87 -14.48 -19.90
CA THR A 9 -5.90 -14.11 -20.86
C THR A 9 -5.41 -14.40 -22.26
N VAL A 10 -6.17 -15.20 -23.01
CA VAL A 10 -5.86 -15.53 -24.40
C VAL A 10 -6.82 -14.79 -25.33
N PRO A 11 -6.33 -13.86 -26.18
CA PRO A 11 -7.18 -13.20 -27.16
C PRO A 11 -7.71 -14.22 -28.18
N LEU A 12 -9.02 -14.18 -28.43
CA LEU A 12 -9.61 -14.99 -29.48
C LEU A 12 -9.29 -14.42 -30.87
N PRO A 13 -9.12 -15.27 -31.89
CA PRO A 13 -8.84 -14.82 -33.27
C PRO A 13 -10.04 -14.13 -33.93
N GLN A 14 -11.23 -14.28 -33.33
CA GLN A 14 -12.47 -13.65 -33.78
C GLN A 14 -13.33 -13.21 -32.59
N PRO A 15 -14.15 -12.16 -32.73
CA PRO A 15 -15.11 -11.79 -31.70
C PRO A 15 -16.22 -12.84 -31.58
N ILE A 16 -16.69 -13.07 -30.35
CA ILE A 16 -17.88 -13.87 -30.08
C ILE A 16 -19.11 -12.97 -30.19
N ALA A 17 -20.08 -13.37 -31.02
CA ALA A 17 -21.27 -12.60 -31.32
C ALA A 17 -22.50 -13.17 -30.59
N THR A 18 -23.33 -12.28 -30.04
CA THR A 18 -24.61 -12.67 -29.42
C THR A 18 -25.54 -13.31 -30.43
N GLY A 19 -26.16 -14.43 -30.06
CA GLY A 19 -27.14 -15.14 -30.90
C GLY A 19 -26.51 -16.09 -31.94
N GLN A 20 -25.19 -16.19 -31.98
CA GLN A 20 -24.47 -17.19 -32.78
C GLN A 20 -24.12 -18.41 -31.91
N SER A 21 -24.30 -19.61 -32.48
CA SER A 21 -23.80 -20.86 -31.90
C SER A 21 -22.38 -21.12 -32.36
N TYR A 22 -21.57 -21.71 -31.48
CA TYR A 22 -20.18 -22.07 -31.74
C TYR A 22 -19.93 -23.49 -31.26
N ASP A 23 -19.13 -24.24 -32.01
CA ASP A 23 -18.67 -25.57 -31.61
C ASP A 23 -17.40 -25.43 -30.77
N ILE A 24 -17.44 -25.85 -29.51
CA ILE A 24 -16.31 -25.78 -28.61
C ILE A 24 -15.77 -27.18 -28.37
N GLU A 25 -14.48 -27.38 -28.66
CA GLU A 25 -13.78 -28.63 -28.40
C GLU A 25 -12.64 -28.39 -27.41
N ILE A 26 -12.57 -29.26 -26.39
CA ILE A 26 -11.46 -29.27 -25.43
C ILE A 26 -10.84 -30.66 -25.45
N SER A 27 -9.59 -30.74 -25.90
CA SER A 27 -8.80 -31.97 -25.90
C SER A 27 -7.87 -31.98 -24.70
N VAL A 28 -7.85 -33.09 -23.95
CA VAL A 28 -6.96 -33.28 -22.80
C VAL A 28 -6.14 -34.55 -23.03
N ALA A 29 -4.83 -34.39 -23.22
CA ALA A 29 -3.92 -35.50 -23.48
C ALA A 29 -2.64 -35.34 -22.64
N GLY A 30 -2.46 -36.23 -21.66
CA GLY A 30 -1.34 -36.16 -20.73
C GLY A 30 -1.34 -34.85 -19.93
N GLY A 31 -0.30 -34.04 -20.10
CA GLY A 31 -0.17 -32.73 -19.43
C GLY A 31 -0.58 -31.54 -20.30
N THR A 32 -1.26 -31.78 -21.42
CA THR A 32 -1.66 -30.76 -22.40
C THR A 32 -3.18 -30.65 -22.50
N ILE A 33 -3.68 -29.41 -22.54
CA ILE A 33 -5.05 -29.05 -22.89
C ILE A 33 -5.01 -28.17 -24.14
N GLU A 34 -5.79 -28.53 -25.15
CA GLU A 34 -6.06 -27.68 -26.33
C GLU A 34 -7.53 -27.27 -26.34
N THR A 35 -7.80 -26.01 -26.63
CA THR A 35 -9.17 -25.50 -26.81
C THR A 35 -9.36 -25.03 -28.24
N ARG A 36 -10.47 -25.42 -28.86
CA ARG A 36 -10.85 -25.03 -30.21
C ARG A 36 -12.24 -24.42 -30.23
N ILE A 37 -12.44 -23.48 -31.14
CA ILE A 37 -13.75 -22.89 -31.45
C ILE A 37 -13.95 -23.03 -32.96
N ASP A 38 -15.04 -23.67 -33.37
CA ASP A 38 -15.33 -24.02 -34.77
C ASP A 38 -14.14 -24.72 -35.47
N GLY A 39 -13.46 -25.61 -34.73
CA GLY A 39 -12.27 -26.34 -35.17
C GLY A 39 -10.94 -25.56 -35.14
N GLN A 40 -10.98 -24.22 -34.99
CA GLN A 40 -9.77 -23.41 -34.91
C GLN A 40 -9.14 -23.48 -33.51
N LEU A 41 -7.83 -23.79 -33.42
CA LEU A 41 -7.08 -23.75 -32.16
C LEU A 41 -7.05 -22.32 -31.62
N VAL A 42 -7.55 -22.11 -30.40
CA VAL A 42 -7.55 -20.81 -29.73
C VAL A 42 -6.65 -20.77 -28.49
N ASP A 43 -6.41 -21.91 -27.84
CA ASP A 43 -5.51 -21.99 -26.68
C ASP A 43 -4.78 -23.34 -26.60
N THR A 44 -3.58 -23.31 -26.02
CA THR A 44 -2.81 -24.50 -25.64
C THR A 44 -2.16 -24.28 -24.28
N THR A 45 -2.57 -25.09 -23.30
CA THR A 45 -1.98 -25.11 -21.96
C THR A 45 -1.17 -26.39 -21.78
N THR A 46 0.05 -26.29 -21.28
CA THR A 46 0.96 -27.46 -21.06
C THR A 46 1.49 -27.49 -19.62
N GLY A 47 2.15 -28.60 -19.26
CA GLY A 47 2.81 -28.75 -17.96
C GLY A 47 1.86 -29.09 -16.80
N LEU A 48 0.66 -29.59 -17.12
CA LEU A 48 -0.30 -30.02 -16.12
C LEU A 48 0.07 -31.40 -15.55
N ALA A 49 -0.18 -31.60 -14.26
CA ALA A 49 -0.08 -32.92 -13.65
C ALA A 49 -1.23 -33.81 -14.17
N ALA A 50 -0.93 -35.09 -14.41
CA ALA A 50 -1.96 -36.06 -14.80
C ALA A 50 -3.04 -36.15 -13.69
N GLY A 51 -4.30 -36.23 -14.09
CA GLY A 51 -5.43 -36.29 -13.17
C GLY A 51 -6.74 -36.65 -13.85
N SER A 52 -7.78 -36.80 -13.05
CA SER A 52 -9.16 -37.05 -13.49
C SER A 52 -10.10 -36.07 -12.77
N GLY A 53 -11.20 -35.71 -13.41
CA GLY A 53 -12.17 -34.77 -12.84
C GLY A 53 -13.54 -34.86 -13.52
N LYS A 54 -14.44 -33.98 -13.07
CA LYS A 54 -15.75 -33.78 -13.70
C LYS A 54 -15.67 -32.67 -14.74
N VAL A 55 -16.57 -32.68 -15.72
CA VAL A 55 -16.85 -31.55 -16.61
C VAL A 55 -18.08 -30.79 -16.08
N GLY A 56 -18.14 -29.48 -16.31
CA GLY A 56 -19.29 -28.68 -15.92
C GLY A 56 -19.27 -27.29 -16.54
N PHE A 57 -20.39 -26.60 -16.40
CA PHE A 57 -20.58 -25.23 -16.86
C PHE A 57 -20.67 -24.29 -15.66
N ARG A 58 -20.01 -23.13 -15.76
CA ARG A 58 -20.09 -22.06 -14.76
C ARG A 58 -20.64 -20.83 -15.43
N GLN A 59 -21.59 -20.19 -14.77
CA GLN A 59 -22.15 -18.90 -15.16
C GLN A 59 -22.08 -17.94 -13.96
N SER A 60 -21.71 -16.69 -14.21
CA SER A 60 -21.74 -15.61 -13.22
C SER A 60 -23.08 -14.90 -13.25
N ASN A 61 -23.86 -15.00 -12.18
CA ASN A 61 -25.12 -14.26 -12.08
C ASN A 61 -24.92 -12.74 -11.90
N GLY A 62 -23.73 -12.29 -11.51
CA GLY A 62 -23.44 -10.88 -11.17
C GLY A 62 -23.52 -9.92 -12.35
N ASP A 63 -23.18 -10.39 -13.55
CA ASP A 63 -23.05 -9.54 -14.75
C ASP A 63 -24.16 -9.81 -15.78
N GLY A 64 -25.17 -10.59 -15.41
CA GLY A 64 -26.24 -11.00 -16.32
C GLY A 64 -25.78 -11.92 -17.45
N GLU A 65 -24.65 -12.64 -17.26
CA GLU A 65 -24.17 -13.67 -18.18
C GLU A 65 -25.29 -14.66 -18.45
N ARG A 66 -25.51 -15.03 -19.71
CA ARG A 66 -26.49 -16.04 -20.16
C ARG A 66 -25.92 -16.80 -21.34
N ALA A 67 -26.04 -18.13 -21.31
CA ALA A 67 -25.64 -18.99 -22.41
C ALA A 67 -26.64 -20.14 -22.57
N THR A 68 -26.74 -20.67 -23.79
CA THR A 68 -27.43 -21.93 -24.08
C THR A 68 -26.38 -22.94 -24.49
N VAL A 69 -26.43 -24.14 -23.91
CA VAL A 69 -25.53 -25.24 -24.25
C VAL A 69 -26.38 -26.38 -24.81
N ALA A 70 -25.89 -27.03 -25.86
CA ALA A 70 -26.52 -28.19 -26.48
C ALA A 70 -25.44 -29.19 -26.93
N ALA A 71 -25.84 -30.45 -27.12
CA ALA A 71 -25.03 -31.51 -27.73
C ALA A 71 -23.64 -31.72 -27.08
N VAL A 72 -23.60 -31.85 -25.75
CA VAL A 72 -22.35 -32.12 -25.03
C VAL A 72 -21.94 -33.58 -25.21
N SER A 73 -20.68 -33.82 -25.53
CA SER A 73 -20.08 -35.15 -25.55
C SER A 73 -18.70 -35.13 -24.89
N VAL A 74 -18.39 -36.17 -24.12
CA VAL A 74 -17.06 -36.46 -23.57
C VAL A 74 -16.68 -37.86 -23.99
N THR A 75 -15.57 -37.97 -24.71
CA THR A 75 -15.08 -39.24 -25.24
C THR A 75 -13.69 -39.51 -24.68
N ALA A 76 -13.44 -40.74 -24.23
CA ALA A 76 -12.12 -41.20 -23.83
C ALA A 76 -11.20 -41.37 -25.06
N PRO A 77 -9.87 -41.45 -24.88
CA PRO A 77 -8.93 -41.61 -25.99
C PRO A 77 -9.17 -42.85 -26.87
N ASP A 78 -9.82 -43.88 -26.35
CA ASP A 78 -10.15 -45.11 -27.09
C ASP A 78 -11.49 -45.03 -27.86
N GLY A 79 -12.17 -43.88 -27.84
CA GLY A 79 -13.46 -43.67 -28.47
C GLY A 79 -14.67 -43.99 -27.59
N THR A 80 -14.46 -44.45 -26.35
CA THR A 80 -15.55 -44.71 -25.41
C THR A 80 -16.25 -43.40 -25.02
N VAL A 81 -17.56 -43.32 -25.23
CA VAL A 81 -18.37 -42.17 -24.79
C VAL A 81 -18.59 -42.26 -23.28
N LEU A 82 -18.06 -41.28 -22.54
CA LEU A 82 -18.18 -41.16 -21.08
C LEU A 82 -19.41 -40.34 -20.67
N LEU A 83 -19.76 -39.34 -21.49
CA LEU A 83 -20.94 -38.50 -21.34
C LEU A 83 -21.44 -38.11 -22.74
N ALA A 84 -22.74 -38.16 -22.95
CA ALA A 84 -23.38 -37.56 -24.12
C ALA A 84 -24.75 -37.03 -23.69
N ASP A 85 -25.04 -35.77 -23.94
CA ASP A 85 -26.30 -35.13 -23.55
C ASP A 85 -26.70 -34.02 -24.52
N ASP A 86 -27.92 -34.11 -25.03
CA ASP A 86 -28.55 -33.07 -25.84
C ASP A 86 -29.59 -32.25 -25.04
N PHE A 87 -29.72 -32.55 -23.75
CA PHE A 87 -30.64 -31.92 -22.79
C PHE A 87 -32.13 -32.11 -23.11
N THR A 88 -32.49 -32.99 -24.05
CA THR A 88 -33.90 -33.29 -24.38
C THR A 88 -34.62 -34.06 -23.27
N ASN A 89 -33.86 -34.77 -22.43
CA ASN A 89 -34.37 -35.61 -21.34
C ASN A 89 -34.06 -35.02 -19.94
N GLY A 90 -33.92 -33.70 -19.84
CA GLY A 90 -33.65 -33.02 -18.58
C GLY A 90 -32.16 -33.00 -18.19
N LEU A 91 -31.88 -32.93 -16.89
CA LEU A 91 -30.54 -32.69 -16.34
C LEU A 91 -29.99 -33.88 -15.51
N ASP A 92 -30.56 -35.07 -15.63
CA ASP A 92 -30.25 -36.21 -14.75
C ASP A 92 -28.79 -36.68 -14.83
N LYS A 93 -28.06 -36.30 -15.88
CA LYS A 93 -26.62 -36.59 -16.06
C LYS A 93 -25.70 -35.55 -15.41
N TRP A 94 -26.27 -34.50 -14.80
CA TRP A 94 -25.55 -33.36 -14.29
C TRP A 94 -25.80 -33.19 -12.79
N ASP A 95 -24.72 -33.01 -12.04
CA ASP A 95 -24.84 -32.54 -10.68
C ASP A 95 -25.29 -31.09 -10.69
N SER A 96 -26.33 -30.77 -9.93
CA SER A 96 -26.65 -29.37 -9.64
C SER A 96 -25.44 -28.73 -8.96
N PRO A 97 -25.04 -27.50 -9.34
CA PRO A 97 -24.07 -26.76 -8.54
C PRO A 97 -24.61 -26.75 -7.12
N GLY A 98 -23.86 -27.35 -6.19
CA GLY A 98 -24.27 -27.42 -4.78
C GLY A 98 -24.71 -26.04 -4.27
N ALA A 99 -25.46 -26.02 -3.16
CA ALA A 99 -26.03 -24.79 -2.61
C ALA A 99 -25.07 -23.60 -2.78
N VAL A 100 -25.54 -22.55 -3.47
CA VAL A 100 -24.74 -21.34 -3.70
C VAL A 100 -24.19 -20.93 -2.35
N ILE A 101 -22.87 -20.97 -2.19
CA ILE A 101 -22.23 -20.40 -1.01
C ILE A 101 -22.36 -18.89 -1.19
N THR A 102 -23.49 -18.35 -0.75
CA THR A 102 -23.67 -16.92 -0.64
C THR A 102 -22.82 -16.47 0.54
N GLY A 103 -21.85 -15.61 0.27
CA GLY A 103 -21.12 -14.97 1.35
C GLY A 103 -22.11 -14.24 2.26
N THR A 104 -21.98 -14.42 3.57
CA THR A 104 -22.72 -13.60 4.52
C THR A 104 -22.17 -12.19 4.46
N ASN A 105 -23.04 -11.22 4.20
CA ASN A 105 -22.65 -9.82 4.28
C ASN A 105 -22.35 -9.48 5.75
N LEU A 106 -21.07 -9.27 6.06
CA LEU A 106 -20.64 -8.94 7.42
C LEU A 106 -20.92 -7.47 7.76
N THR A 107 -20.94 -6.58 6.77
CA THR A 107 -21.25 -5.15 6.89
C THR A 107 -21.47 -4.52 5.51
N THR A 108 -22.48 -3.66 5.41
CA THR A 108 -22.81 -2.96 4.17
C THR A 108 -21.90 -1.77 3.88
N THR A 109 -21.21 -1.23 4.90
CA THR A 109 -20.41 -0.02 4.78
C THR A 109 -18.92 -0.28 4.89
N SER A 110 -18.52 -1.48 5.33
CA SER A 110 -17.12 -1.77 5.69
C SER A 110 -16.55 -0.69 6.62
N CYS A 111 -17.42 -0.17 7.49
CA CYS A 111 -17.10 0.89 8.45
C CYS A 111 -16.57 2.17 7.83
N GLY A 112 -17.09 2.51 6.63
CA GLY A 112 -16.77 3.74 5.91
C GLY A 112 -15.60 3.60 4.93
N GLY A 113 -15.09 2.39 4.71
CA GLY A 113 -13.92 2.13 3.88
C GLY A 113 -14.04 0.90 2.99
N GLN A 114 -12.94 0.53 2.32
CA GLN A 114 -12.82 -0.73 1.61
C GLN A 114 -12.21 -1.80 2.54
N PRO A 115 -12.80 -3.00 2.67
CA PRO A 115 -12.20 -4.07 3.47
C PRO A 115 -10.84 -4.43 2.86
N THR A 116 -9.79 -4.44 3.67
CA THR A 116 -8.41 -4.63 3.19
C THR A 116 -7.78 -5.90 3.70
N ASP A 117 -7.84 -6.14 5.01
CA ASP A 117 -7.14 -7.27 5.62
C ASP A 117 -7.81 -7.79 6.90
N VAL A 118 -7.39 -8.98 7.32
CA VAL A 118 -7.66 -9.55 8.64
C VAL A 118 -6.34 -9.97 9.27
N LEU A 119 -5.92 -9.27 10.32
CA LEU A 119 -4.65 -9.51 11.01
C LEU A 119 -4.86 -10.37 12.27
N PRO A 120 -4.28 -11.58 12.36
CA PRO A 120 -4.25 -12.32 13.62
C PRO A 120 -3.24 -11.71 14.60
N ILE A 121 -3.68 -11.37 15.81
CA ILE A 121 -2.82 -10.92 16.91
C ILE A 121 -2.89 -11.94 18.04
N LYS A 122 -1.72 -12.41 18.47
CA LYS A 122 -1.60 -13.29 19.65
C LYS A 122 -1.73 -12.46 20.92
N THR A 123 -2.67 -12.84 21.77
CA THR A 123 -2.91 -12.30 23.10
C THR A 123 -2.71 -13.36 24.17
N ASN A 124 -2.70 -12.96 25.44
CA ASN A 124 -2.65 -13.91 26.56
C ASN A 124 -3.92 -14.79 26.62
N ALA A 125 -5.04 -14.32 26.07
CA ALA A 125 -6.32 -15.03 26.07
C ALA A 125 -6.56 -15.85 24.79
N GLY A 126 -5.62 -15.85 23.84
CA GLY A 126 -5.77 -16.51 22.54
C GLY A 126 -5.46 -15.60 21.35
N THR A 127 -5.81 -16.03 20.15
CA THR A 127 -5.69 -15.19 18.95
C THR A 127 -6.93 -14.31 18.81
N ILE A 128 -6.74 -13.00 18.68
CA ILE A 128 -7.78 -12.13 18.12
C ILE A 128 -7.54 -11.96 16.62
N TYR A 129 -8.60 -11.73 15.85
CA TYR A 129 -8.50 -11.41 14.43
C TYR A 129 -8.99 -9.97 14.23
N LEU A 130 -8.10 -9.05 13.88
CA LEU A 130 -8.47 -7.66 13.61
C LEU A 130 -8.89 -7.51 12.16
N TYR A 131 -10.15 -7.13 11.95
CA TYR A 131 -10.62 -6.63 10.67
C TYR A 131 -10.07 -5.23 10.42
N GLN A 132 -9.56 -5.00 9.22
CA GLN A 132 -9.09 -3.72 8.72
C GLN A 132 -9.96 -3.26 7.55
N SER A 133 -10.32 -1.98 7.59
CA SER A 133 -10.91 -1.29 6.45
C SER A 133 -10.15 0.00 6.17
N ASP A 134 -9.90 0.25 4.90
CA ASP A 134 -9.24 1.45 4.41
C ASP A 134 -10.27 2.55 4.18
N VAL A 135 -10.28 3.54 5.06
CA VAL A 135 -11.22 4.66 5.08
C VAL A 135 -10.63 5.81 4.28
N TRP A 136 -11.01 5.85 3.00
CA TRP A 136 -10.66 6.92 2.09
C TRP A 136 -11.30 8.24 2.53
N MET A 137 -10.46 9.23 2.84
CA MET A 137 -10.94 10.58 3.10
C MET A 137 -11.06 11.35 1.78
N ASP A 138 -12.28 11.78 1.44
CA ASP A 138 -12.58 12.77 0.40
C ASP A 138 -12.11 12.43 -1.03
N ALA A 139 -12.05 11.15 -1.41
CA ALA A 139 -11.61 10.69 -2.74
C ALA A 139 -10.23 11.23 -3.18
N LYS A 140 -9.38 11.57 -2.20
CA LYS A 140 -8.01 12.05 -2.46
C LYS A 140 -7.20 10.92 -3.09
N ALA A 141 -6.43 11.21 -4.13
CA ALA A 141 -5.65 10.21 -4.89
C ALA A 141 -4.54 9.49 -4.10
N ASN A 142 -4.27 9.87 -2.85
CA ASN A 142 -3.20 9.29 -2.05
C ASN A 142 -3.76 8.36 -0.97
N GLU A 143 -3.82 7.06 -1.29
CA GLU A 143 -4.15 5.95 -0.38
C GLU A 143 -3.31 5.96 0.91
N ALA A 144 -2.06 6.43 0.85
CA ALA A 144 -1.19 6.42 2.02
C ALA A 144 -1.57 7.46 3.10
N LEU A 145 -2.50 8.36 2.80
CA LEU A 145 -3.11 9.27 3.78
C LEU A 145 -4.47 8.78 4.26
N ALA A 146 -4.98 7.67 3.72
CA ALA A 146 -6.23 7.11 4.17
C ALA A 146 -6.11 6.66 5.62
N LYS A 147 -7.21 6.82 6.35
CA LYS A 147 -7.28 6.35 7.73
C LYS A 147 -7.63 4.88 7.71
N HIS A 148 -7.21 4.18 8.75
CA HIS A 148 -7.60 2.80 8.90
C HIS A 148 -8.67 2.69 9.97
N TYR A 149 -9.72 1.94 9.65
CA TYR A 149 -10.66 1.42 10.62
C TYR A 149 -10.20 0.04 11.06
N TRP A 150 -10.20 -0.20 12.37
CA TRP A 150 -9.83 -1.48 12.95
C TRP A 150 -10.85 -1.91 13.99
N GLN A 151 -11.20 -3.19 13.99
CA GLN A 151 -11.90 -3.80 15.11
C GLN A 151 -11.62 -5.30 15.22
N PRO A 152 -11.76 -5.90 16.41
CA PRO A 152 -11.76 -7.35 16.55
C PRO A 152 -12.99 -7.97 15.87
N LEU A 153 -12.77 -9.02 15.08
CA LEU A 153 -13.83 -9.93 14.66
C LEU A 153 -14.34 -10.70 15.87
N ARG A 154 -15.64 -10.95 15.87
CA ARG A 154 -16.31 -11.83 16.83
C ARG A 154 -16.76 -13.08 16.10
N PHE A 155 -16.81 -14.19 16.83
CA PHE A 155 -17.20 -15.48 16.31
C PHE A 155 -18.30 -16.05 17.20
N ASP A 156 -19.24 -16.79 16.63
CA ASP A 156 -20.17 -17.61 17.40
C ASP A 156 -19.50 -18.92 17.88
N ASP A 157 -20.25 -19.75 18.60
CA ASP A 157 -19.77 -21.04 19.12
C ASP A 157 -19.38 -22.04 18.02
N ALA A 158 -19.85 -21.84 16.78
CA ALA A 158 -19.50 -22.63 15.61
C ALA A 158 -18.28 -22.08 14.86
N GLY A 159 -17.72 -20.95 15.31
CA GLY A 159 -16.59 -20.28 14.66
C GLY A 159 -16.97 -19.45 13.43
N VAL A 160 -18.26 -19.14 13.24
CA VAL A 160 -18.74 -18.26 12.16
C VAL A 160 -18.52 -16.81 12.57
N ILE A 161 -18.02 -15.99 11.65
CA ILE A 161 -17.83 -14.55 11.89
C ILE A 161 -19.19 -13.88 12.08
N LEU A 162 -19.37 -13.21 13.21
CA LEU A 162 -20.55 -12.41 13.49
C LEU A 162 -20.51 -11.08 12.71
N PRO A 163 -21.68 -10.45 12.43
CA PRO A 163 -21.73 -9.15 11.79
C PRO A 163 -20.86 -8.10 12.47
N ILE A 164 -20.27 -7.26 11.63
CA ILE A 164 -19.38 -6.15 11.99
C ILE A 164 -20.22 -4.98 12.48
N GLU A 165 -20.02 -4.58 13.74
CA GLU A 165 -20.69 -3.44 14.36
C GLU A 165 -19.77 -2.22 14.40
N CYS A 166 -20.11 -1.24 13.56
CA CYS A 166 -19.53 0.11 13.42
C CYS A 166 -19.18 0.89 14.69
N GLY A 167 -18.12 0.58 15.44
CA GLY A 167 -17.74 1.30 16.68
C GLY A 167 -16.51 2.22 16.57
N ASN A 168 -16.37 3.16 17.50
CA ASN A 168 -15.32 4.21 17.48
C ASN A 168 -14.01 3.84 18.20
N SER A 169 -14.04 2.83 19.07
CA SER A 169 -12.86 2.41 19.84
C SER A 169 -13.03 0.99 20.35
N TYR A 170 -11.94 0.24 20.37
CA TYR A 170 -11.88 -1.12 20.91
C TYR A 170 -10.63 -1.26 21.77
N GLN A 171 -10.78 -1.95 22.91
CA GLN A 171 -9.66 -2.25 23.78
C GLN A 171 -9.21 -3.69 23.53
N VAL A 172 -7.94 -3.85 23.21
CA VAL A 172 -7.30 -5.16 23.07
C VAL A 172 -6.19 -5.25 24.10
N THR A 173 -6.24 -6.29 24.93
CA THR A 173 -5.13 -6.62 25.82
C THR A 173 -4.12 -7.49 25.07
N ILE A 174 -2.98 -6.91 24.73
CA ILE A 174 -1.85 -7.65 24.15
C ILE A 174 -0.87 -8.09 25.25
N PRO A 175 -0.08 -9.16 25.04
CA PRO A 175 0.93 -9.59 25.99
C PRO A 175 1.98 -8.49 26.19
N THR A 176 2.50 -8.34 27.40
CA THR A 176 3.62 -7.44 27.65
C THR A 176 4.82 -7.88 26.79
N GLY A 177 5.23 -7.00 25.87
CA GLY A 177 6.41 -7.24 25.04
C GLY A 177 7.69 -7.29 25.88
N ARG A 178 8.73 -7.92 25.33
CA ARG A 178 10.07 -7.75 25.87
C ARG A 178 10.54 -6.31 25.57
N PRO A 179 11.28 -5.64 26.47
CA PRO A 179 11.90 -4.36 26.15
C PRO A 179 12.69 -4.50 24.85
N ALA A 180 12.38 -3.66 23.86
CA ALA A 180 13.17 -3.63 22.64
C ALA A 180 14.58 -3.12 22.99
N ILE A 181 15.62 -3.78 22.47
CA ILE A 181 16.95 -3.19 22.42
C ILE A 181 16.88 -2.14 21.31
N LEU A 182 16.47 -0.92 21.67
CA LEU A 182 16.43 0.18 20.74
C LEU A 182 17.87 0.62 20.44
N PRO A 183 18.18 0.97 19.18
CA PRO A 183 19.42 1.66 18.89
C PRO A 183 19.51 2.91 19.78
N PRO A 184 20.73 3.35 20.14
CA PRO A 184 20.89 4.60 20.86
C PRO A 184 20.16 5.72 20.10
N PRO A 185 19.45 6.61 20.81
CA PRO A 185 18.75 7.70 20.15
C PRO A 185 19.76 8.51 19.33
N PRO A 186 19.33 9.10 18.20
CA PRO A 186 20.20 9.98 17.44
C PRO A 186 20.69 11.12 18.34
N ALA A 187 21.86 11.66 18.02
CA ALA A 187 22.46 12.73 18.82
C ALA A 187 21.54 13.96 18.92
N ILE A 188 20.69 14.15 17.91
CA ILE A 188 19.72 15.23 17.79
C ILE A 188 18.42 14.60 17.28
N SER A 189 17.33 14.81 18.02
CA SER A 189 15.96 14.46 17.64
C SER A 189 15.02 15.58 18.06
N THR A 190 14.06 15.91 17.21
CA THR A 190 12.95 16.81 17.56
C THR A 190 11.78 16.06 18.23
N GLY A 191 11.98 14.80 18.65
CA GLY A 191 10.97 13.96 19.29
C GLY A 191 10.13 13.15 18.30
N HIS A 192 9.26 12.27 18.82
CA HIS A 192 8.45 11.34 18.01
C HIS A 192 6.94 11.41 18.25
N ALA A 193 6.49 12.23 19.21
CA ALA A 193 5.10 12.31 19.63
C ALA A 193 4.42 13.59 19.10
N GLY A 194 3.11 13.52 18.86
CA GLY A 194 2.29 14.72 18.55
C GLY A 194 2.49 15.31 17.15
N TYR A 195 3.23 14.63 16.28
CA TYR A 195 3.45 15.07 14.91
C TYR A 195 2.21 14.90 14.03
N ARG A 196 1.94 15.90 13.20
CA ARG A 196 0.93 15.88 12.14
C ARG A 196 1.57 16.25 10.80
N THR A 197 0.95 15.82 9.71
CA THR A 197 1.47 16.03 8.36
C THR A 197 0.84 17.23 7.68
N HIS A 198 1.62 17.93 6.86
CA HIS A 198 1.14 18.96 5.93
C HIS A 198 1.97 18.91 4.64
N TRP A 199 1.39 19.31 3.51
CA TRP A 199 2.05 19.26 2.20
C TRP A 199 1.99 20.64 1.56
N ASP A 200 3.12 21.33 1.54
CA ASP A 200 3.20 22.67 0.99
C ASP A 200 4.55 23.02 0.39
N VAL A 201 5.56 22.14 0.51
CA VAL A 201 6.84 22.31 -0.17
C VAL A 201 6.60 22.19 -1.68
N SER A 202 6.45 23.34 -2.33
CA SER A 202 6.01 23.47 -3.73
C SER A 202 6.39 24.84 -4.27
N GLY A 203 6.69 24.94 -5.56
CA GLY A 203 7.02 26.22 -6.20
C GLY A 203 8.09 27.02 -5.44
N SER A 204 7.71 28.15 -4.85
CA SER A 204 8.60 28.99 -4.05
C SER A 204 8.55 28.73 -2.54
N LEU A 205 7.65 27.87 -2.05
CA LEU A 205 7.53 27.57 -0.63
C LEU A 205 8.56 26.51 -0.25
N ALA A 206 9.43 26.87 0.70
CA ALA A 206 10.42 25.98 1.29
C ALA A 206 10.29 25.94 2.82
N ARG A 207 10.71 24.82 3.41
CA ARG A 207 10.67 24.57 4.86
C ARG A 207 12.10 24.39 5.37
N ALA A 208 12.36 24.76 6.61
CA ALA A 208 13.63 24.46 7.26
C ALA A 208 13.47 24.17 8.74
N GLN A 209 14.39 23.37 9.27
CA GLN A 209 14.56 23.17 10.70
C GLN A 209 16.02 23.38 11.06
N THR A 210 16.28 24.34 11.94
CA THR A 210 17.62 24.54 12.50
C THR A 210 17.86 23.59 13.67
N PHE A 211 19.13 23.29 13.94
CA PHE A 211 19.55 22.52 15.10
C PHE A 211 20.97 22.89 15.54
N THR A 212 21.22 22.74 16.84
CA THR A 212 22.51 22.99 17.48
C THR A 212 23.17 21.67 17.85
N ILE A 213 24.47 21.54 17.57
CA ILE A 213 25.27 20.37 17.93
C ILE A 213 25.50 20.34 19.44
N PRO A 214 25.11 19.27 20.16
CA PRO A 214 25.25 19.22 21.62
C PRO A 214 26.63 18.72 22.08
N LYS A 215 27.38 18.04 21.20
CA LYS A 215 28.67 17.41 21.53
C LYS A 215 29.61 17.38 20.32
N SER A 216 30.91 17.36 20.56
CA SER A 216 31.91 17.16 19.51
C SER A 216 31.75 15.80 18.82
N GLY A 217 32.16 15.74 17.55
CA GLY A 217 32.17 14.49 16.79
C GLY A 217 32.17 14.75 15.29
N LYS A 218 31.61 13.82 14.53
CA LYS A 218 31.39 13.93 13.09
C LYS A 218 29.91 13.82 12.78
N LEU A 219 29.34 14.89 12.24
CA LEU A 219 28.01 14.86 11.65
C LEU A 219 28.08 14.00 10.38
N THR A 220 27.22 13.00 10.27
CA THR A 220 27.25 12.04 9.17
C THR A 220 26.00 12.05 8.30
N GLY A 221 24.89 12.56 8.82
CA GLY A 221 23.66 12.70 8.05
C GLY A 221 22.57 13.40 8.83
N VAL A 222 21.56 13.85 8.09
CA VAL A 222 20.35 14.46 8.62
C VAL A 222 19.16 13.89 7.85
N ARG A 223 18.07 13.57 8.56
CA ARG A 223 16.83 13.07 7.96
C ARG A 223 15.63 13.83 8.49
N PHE A 224 14.58 13.92 7.68
CA PHE A 224 13.30 14.50 8.05
C PHE A 224 12.16 13.64 7.52
N THR A 225 10.95 13.84 8.02
CA THR A 225 9.77 13.13 7.50
C THR A 225 9.19 13.83 6.28
N SER A 226 9.04 13.10 5.17
CA SER A 226 8.43 13.59 3.93
C SER A 226 7.60 12.55 3.20
N PHE A 227 6.79 13.03 2.25
CA PHE A 227 5.95 12.23 1.37
C PHE A 227 5.57 13.01 0.11
N GLN A 228 5.07 12.34 -0.93
CA GLN A 228 4.52 12.97 -2.13
C GLN A 228 3.03 13.30 -1.96
N SER A 229 2.59 14.40 -2.55
CA SER A 229 1.17 14.74 -2.69
C SER A 229 0.91 15.40 -4.05
N GLY A 230 -0.20 15.07 -4.71
CA GLY A 230 -0.61 15.72 -5.96
C GLY A 230 0.32 15.53 -7.16
N HIS A 231 1.08 14.42 -7.20
CA HIS A 231 2.00 14.05 -8.30
C HIS A 231 3.07 15.12 -8.58
N PRO A 232 4.06 15.30 -7.69
CA PRO A 232 5.17 16.20 -7.94
C PRO A 232 5.98 15.75 -9.17
N ASN A 233 6.29 16.71 -10.05
CA ASN A 233 7.00 16.48 -11.32
C ASN A 233 8.47 16.91 -11.26
N ALA A 234 8.98 17.28 -10.10
CA ALA A 234 10.39 17.58 -9.85
C ALA A 234 10.86 16.92 -8.55
N PRO A 235 12.17 16.68 -8.36
CA PRO A 235 12.71 16.13 -7.11
C PRO A 235 12.44 17.06 -5.91
N VAL A 236 12.49 16.48 -4.70
CA VAL A 236 12.68 17.27 -3.48
C VAL A 236 14.17 17.52 -3.28
N THR A 237 14.54 18.76 -3.01
CA THR A 237 15.92 19.16 -2.74
C THR A 237 16.10 19.32 -1.23
N LEU A 238 17.09 18.62 -0.68
CA LEU A 238 17.52 18.79 0.70
C LEU A 238 18.88 19.46 0.71
N GLU A 239 19.03 20.53 1.48
CA GLU A 239 20.33 21.16 1.69
C GLU A 239 20.64 21.25 3.18
N LEU A 240 21.84 20.81 3.54
CA LEU A 240 22.42 21.12 4.84
C LEU A 240 23.15 22.45 4.73
N LYS A 241 22.76 23.44 5.53
CA LYS A 241 23.36 24.79 5.54
C LYS A 241 23.91 25.13 6.92
N ARG A 242 24.98 25.92 6.97
CA ARG A 242 25.49 26.52 8.22
C ARG A 242 24.50 27.58 8.70
N VAL A 243 24.37 27.74 10.02
CA VAL A 243 23.60 28.83 10.62
C VAL A 243 24.54 29.71 11.43
N HIS A 244 24.45 31.02 11.22
CA HIS A 244 25.23 32.02 11.94
C HIS A 244 24.32 33.14 12.41
N ASN A 245 24.34 33.43 13.72
CA ASN A 245 23.48 34.45 14.35
C ASN A 245 21.98 34.28 13.99
N GLY A 246 21.51 33.02 13.94
CA GLY A 246 20.14 32.68 13.60
C GLY A 246 19.80 32.74 12.09
N ALA A 247 20.71 33.23 11.24
CA ALA A 247 20.50 33.28 9.80
C ALA A 247 21.03 32.01 9.11
N ILE A 248 20.24 31.47 8.18
CA ILE A 248 20.64 30.36 7.31
C ILE A 248 21.66 30.89 6.29
N GLY A 249 22.87 30.33 6.31
CA GLY A 249 24.00 30.75 5.50
C GLY A 249 24.38 29.73 4.42
N ALA A 250 25.69 29.51 4.25
CA ALA A 250 26.24 28.73 3.16
C ALA A 250 25.83 27.24 3.19
N THR A 251 25.57 26.68 2.00
CA THR A 251 25.33 25.25 1.80
C THR A 251 26.60 24.45 2.05
N VAL A 252 26.49 23.44 2.91
CA VAL A 252 27.50 22.42 3.17
C VAL A 252 27.39 21.30 2.13
N GLN A 253 26.17 20.78 1.94
CA GLN A 253 25.86 19.74 0.97
C GLN A 253 24.41 19.86 0.51
N SER A 254 24.14 19.46 -0.73
CA SER A 254 22.81 19.40 -1.31
C SER A 254 22.59 18.02 -1.95
N VAL A 255 21.36 17.52 -1.88
CA VAL A 255 20.92 16.31 -2.58
C VAL A 255 19.54 16.54 -3.19
N GLU A 256 19.36 16.09 -4.42
CA GLU A 256 18.05 15.98 -5.05
C GLU A 256 17.57 14.54 -4.97
N ILE A 257 16.37 14.35 -4.44
CA ILE A 257 15.75 13.03 -4.29
C ILE A 257 14.60 12.97 -5.30
N PRO A 258 14.73 12.13 -6.35
CA PRO A 258 13.70 11.97 -7.37
C PRO A 258 12.33 11.67 -6.76
N ALA A 259 11.26 12.19 -7.38
CA ALA A 259 9.89 12.00 -6.91
C ALA A 259 9.56 10.52 -6.67
N ASN A 260 9.92 9.64 -7.61
CA ASN A 260 9.72 8.19 -7.49
C ASN A 260 10.50 7.51 -6.35
N GLN A 261 11.45 8.21 -5.71
CA GLN A 261 12.18 7.77 -4.53
C GLN A 261 11.61 8.37 -3.23
N VAL A 262 10.58 9.20 -3.28
CA VAL A 262 9.84 9.66 -2.11
C VAL A 262 8.54 8.86 -2.01
N SER A 263 8.18 8.35 -0.84
CA SER A 263 6.93 7.57 -0.71
C SER A 263 5.71 8.49 -0.76
N TRP A 264 4.57 7.94 -1.14
CA TRP A 264 3.27 8.57 -0.93
C TRP A 264 2.89 8.62 0.56
N ALA A 265 3.46 7.73 1.38
CA ALA A 265 3.35 7.72 2.83
C ALA A 265 4.45 8.54 3.50
N ALA A 266 4.12 9.17 4.63
CA ALA A 266 5.11 9.88 5.45
C ALA A 266 6.20 8.91 5.93
N ARG A 267 7.45 9.18 5.51
CA ARG A 267 8.62 8.39 5.91
C ARG A 267 9.86 9.26 6.05
N TRP A 268 10.89 8.72 6.69
CA TRP A 268 12.20 9.34 6.70
C TRP A 268 12.77 9.46 5.29
N VAL A 269 13.16 10.68 4.94
CA VAL A 269 13.92 11.05 3.75
C VAL A 269 15.13 11.82 4.26
N GLY A 270 16.33 11.53 3.74
CA GLY A 270 17.55 12.04 4.35
C GLY A 270 18.66 12.36 3.39
N LEU A 271 19.58 13.17 3.90
CA LEU A 271 20.84 13.55 3.29
C LEU A 271 21.94 12.86 4.10
N ARG A 272 22.65 11.90 3.46
CA ARG A 272 23.89 11.35 3.98
C ARG A 272 25.03 12.23 3.50
N LEU A 273 25.94 12.63 4.39
CA LEU A 273 27.07 13.45 4.00
C LEU A 273 28.11 12.61 3.27
N ASP A 274 28.60 13.11 2.14
CA ASP A 274 29.62 12.43 1.31
C ASP A 274 30.93 12.30 2.09
N ARG A 275 31.17 13.27 2.98
CA ARG A 275 32.27 13.27 3.93
C ARG A 275 31.74 13.65 5.31
N PRO A 276 31.95 12.81 6.35
CA PRO A 276 31.60 13.17 7.72
C PRO A 276 32.21 14.53 8.10
N LEU A 277 31.37 15.45 8.58
CA LEU A 277 31.76 16.81 8.90
C LEU A 277 32.17 16.91 10.37
N PRO A 278 33.42 17.31 10.70
CA PRO A 278 33.79 17.60 12.08
C PRO A 278 32.95 18.72 12.65
N VAL A 279 32.39 18.51 13.84
CA VAL A 279 31.53 19.46 14.53
C VAL A 279 31.92 19.62 16.01
N GLN A 280 31.60 20.76 16.58
CA GLN A 280 31.81 21.12 17.98
C GLN A 280 30.48 21.51 18.65
N PRO A 281 30.39 21.43 19.99
CA PRO A 281 29.22 21.92 20.71
C PRO A 281 28.94 23.38 20.37
N GLY A 282 27.69 23.71 20.06
CA GLY A 282 27.27 25.05 19.67
C GLY A 282 27.33 25.33 18.17
N ASP A 283 27.95 24.47 17.36
CA ASP A 283 27.80 24.57 15.90
C ASP A 283 26.30 24.49 15.53
N GLN A 284 25.84 25.37 14.64
CA GLN A 284 24.45 25.41 14.20
C GLN A 284 24.33 25.12 12.70
N PHE A 285 23.28 24.38 12.37
CA PHE A 285 22.93 24.01 11.01
C PHE A 285 21.44 24.14 10.77
N ALA A 286 21.07 24.19 9.50
CA ALA A 286 19.69 24.06 9.03
C ALA A 286 19.61 22.95 8.00
N LEU A 287 18.58 22.10 8.08
CA LEU A 287 18.14 21.31 6.93
C LEU A 287 17.04 22.09 6.23
N THR A 288 17.28 22.54 5.00
CA THR A 288 16.27 23.18 4.17
C THR A 288 15.69 22.18 3.17
N VAL A 289 14.38 22.27 2.93
CA VAL A 289 13.60 21.40 2.06
C VAL A 289 12.85 22.27 1.05
N SER A 290 13.11 22.05 -0.24
CA SER A 290 12.50 22.80 -1.33
C SER A 290 12.22 21.88 -2.53
N THR A 291 11.51 22.39 -3.53
CA THR A 291 11.34 21.71 -4.81
C THR A 291 11.07 22.73 -5.90
N LYS A 292 11.39 22.38 -7.16
CA LYS A 292 10.97 23.14 -8.35
C LYS A 292 9.69 22.57 -8.97
N SER A 293 8.98 21.70 -8.26
CA SER A 293 7.78 21.04 -8.77
C SER A 293 6.71 22.06 -9.12
N ALA A 294 6.21 22.01 -10.35
CA ALA A 294 5.14 22.87 -10.85
C ALA A 294 3.74 22.26 -10.63
N THR A 295 3.68 20.93 -10.45
CA THR A 295 2.50 20.19 -10.02
C THR A 295 2.77 19.52 -8.68
N GLY A 296 1.74 19.25 -7.88
CA GLY A 296 1.93 18.58 -6.59
C GLY A 296 2.83 19.31 -5.60
N ALA A 297 3.18 18.63 -4.52
CA ALA A 297 4.09 19.11 -3.49
C ALA A 297 4.73 17.95 -2.73
N TYR A 298 5.68 18.29 -1.87
CA TYR A 298 6.19 17.40 -0.85
C TYR A 298 5.64 17.75 0.53
N GLY A 299 5.45 16.71 1.32
CA GLY A 299 4.99 16.75 2.69
C GLY A 299 6.11 16.98 3.70
N ILE A 300 5.72 17.52 4.85
CA ILE A 300 6.49 17.56 6.10
C ILE A 300 5.64 17.00 7.23
N ALA A 301 6.29 16.53 8.29
CA ALA A 301 5.64 16.34 9.59
C ALA A 301 6.12 17.41 10.56
N TYR A 302 5.20 17.98 11.34
CA TYR A 302 5.50 18.99 12.35
C TYR A 302 4.66 18.83 13.62
N THR A 303 5.14 19.39 14.72
CA THR A 303 4.42 19.53 15.99
C THR A 303 4.45 21.00 16.42
N ASP A 304 3.38 21.44 17.08
CA ASP A 304 3.32 22.75 17.73
C ASP A 304 3.24 22.64 19.28
N ALA A 305 3.25 21.41 19.81
CA ALA A 305 2.98 21.12 21.23
C ALA A 305 4.26 21.01 22.09
N ASP A 306 5.38 20.64 21.47
CA ASP A 306 6.66 20.42 22.14
C ASP A 306 7.80 20.87 21.21
N PRO A 307 8.06 22.19 21.11
CA PRO A 307 9.06 22.71 20.21
C PRO A 307 10.47 22.32 20.69
N TYR A 308 11.28 21.84 19.75
CA TYR A 308 12.68 21.48 19.95
C TYR A 308 13.51 22.70 20.37
N GLY A 309 13.95 22.74 21.63
CA GLY A 309 14.71 23.87 22.18
C GLY A 309 16.11 24.08 21.56
N GLY A 310 16.63 23.13 20.79
CA GLY A 310 17.94 23.24 20.14
C GLY A 310 17.92 23.94 18.78
N GLY A 311 16.77 24.45 18.33
CA GLY A 311 16.63 25.13 17.04
C GLY A 311 15.22 25.66 16.79
N GLN A 312 14.91 25.96 15.52
CA GLN A 312 13.67 26.62 15.10
C GLN A 312 13.18 26.07 13.77
N ALA A 313 11.86 25.88 13.65
CA ALA A 313 11.22 25.70 12.35
C ALA A 313 11.13 27.05 11.62
N MET A 314 11.35 27.03 10.31
CA MET A 314 11.29 28.21 9.46
C MET A 314 10.57 27.90 8.15
N ILE A 315 9.96 28.93 7.58
CA ILE A 315 9.32 28.91 6.27
C ILE A 315 9.93 29.99 5.38
N SER A 316 10.04 29.70 4.09
CA SER A 316 10.39 30.64 3.05
C SER A 316 9.29 30.64 1.99
N HIS A 317 8.96 31.82 1.46
CA HIS A 317 7.98 32.00 0.38
C HIS A 317 8.63 32.40 -0.96
N ASP A 318 9.97 32.48 -0.99
CA ASP A 318 10.78 33.00 -2.09
C ASP A 318 11.93 32.06 -2.46
N ALA A 319 11.65 30.75 -2.44
CA ALA A 319 12.57 29.67 -2.80
C ALA A 319 13.85 29.63 -1.95
N GLY A 320 13.74 29.99 -0.67
CA GLY A 320 14.82 29.93 0.31
C GLY A 320 15.70 31.18 0.37
N ALA A 321 15.30 32.28 -0.29
CA ALA A 321 16.05 33.54 -0.25
C ALA A 321 15.88 34.27 1.09
N THR A 322 14.67 34.26 1.66
CA THR A 322 14.38 34.77 3.00
C THR A 322 13.65 33.72 3.84
N TRP A 323 13.87 33.76 5.15
CA TRP A 323 13.35 32.79 6.11
C TRP A 323 12.63 33.50 7.25
N GLN A 324 11.43 33.02 7.57
CA GLN A 324 10.62 33.46 8.69
C GLN A 324 10.52 32.34 9.71
N VAL A 325 10.75 32.67 10.98
CA VAL A 325 10.61 31.70 12.08
C VAL A 325 9.14 31.42 12.34
N GLU A 326 8.78 30.14 12.36
CA GLU A 326 7.47 29.68 12.83
C GLU A 326 7.57 29.37 14.33
N SER A 327 7.17 30.34 15.15
CA SER A 327 7.23 30.21 16.60
C SER A 327 6.40 29.00 17.07
N ASN A 328 6.91 28.30 18.09
CA ASN A 328 6.33 27.09 18.68
C ASN A 328 6.24 25.86 17.76
N ARG A 329 6.81 25.90 16.54
CA ARG A 329 6.81 24.76 15.63
C ARG A 329 8.14 24.02 15.64
N SER A 330 8.08 22.71 15.44
CA SER A 330 9.24 21.88 15.09
C SER A 330 8.90 20.89 13.99
N LEU A 331 9.79 20.77 13.02
CA LEU A 331 9.70 19.74 11.99
C LEU A 331 10.29 18.43 12.53
N HIS A 332 9.76 17.29 12.09
CA HIS A 332 10.25 15.96 12.51
C HIS A 332 11.59 15.71 11.83
N LEU A 333 12.68 15.84 12.59
CA LEU A 333 14.06 15.82 12.11
C LEU A 333 14.94 15.06 13.09
N GLU A 334 15.93 14.35 12.53
CA GLU A 334 17.02 13.76 13.27
C GLU A 334 18.36 14.01 12.59
N ALA A 335 19.41 14.17 13.40
CA ALA A 335 20.77 14.28 12.90
C ALA A 335 21.71 13.33 13.66
N GLU A 336 22.62 12.72 12.91
CA GLU A 336 23.55 11.71 13.41
C GLU A 336 24.93 12.32 13.65
N VAL A 337 25.38 12.31 14.91
CA VAL A 337 26.75 12.69 15.29
C VAL A 337 27.44 11.48 15.89
N THR A 338 28.48 11.03 15.20
CA THR A 338 29.35 9.93 15.63
C THR A 338 30.60 10.48 16.35
N PRO A 339 31.21 9.74 17.28
CA PRO A 339 32.45 10.16 17.95
C PRO A 339 33.60 10.51 17.00
#